data_AF-A0A8S3JN04-F1
#
_entry.id   AF-A0A8S3JN04-F1
#
_cell.length_a   1.000
_cell.length_b   1.000
_cell.length_c   1.000
_cell.angle_alpha   90.00
_cell.angle_beta   90.00
_cell.angle_gamma   90.00
#
_symmetry.space_group_name_H-M   'P 1'
#
loop_
_entity.id
_entity.type
_entity.pdbx_description
1 polymer ?
#
loop_
_entity_poly.entity_id
_entity_poly.type
_entity_poly.pdbx_seq_one_letter_code
_entity_poly.pdbx_strand_id
1 'polypeptide(L)'
;YYGGESASMTPLEDLYSKFNMSPPPTDTGRGRDWNVDLIPKFLMANGLLVKLLIHTGVTRYLEFKCIEGSYVYKAQKIHKVPADEREALSSSLMGLFEKRRFRNLLVWINDYDEKDPKTYKDVPPNTRMIDAFKKFGLDQDTIDFTGHALAL
;
A
#
# COMPACT_ATOMS: atom_id res chain seq x y z
N TYR A 1 8.79 28.83 -0.68
CA TYR A 1 8.96 27.37 -0.51
C TYR A 1 8.24 26.66 -1.65
N TYR A 2 8.70 25.49 -2.07
CA TYR A 2 7.98 24.65 -3.05
C TYR A 2 6.92 23.79 -2.35
N GLY A 3 5.94 23.27 -3.11
CA GLY A 3 5.01 22.23 -2.65
C GLY A 3 3.66 22.71 -2.10
N GLY A 4 3.46 24.01 -1.85
CA GLY A 4 2.16 24.52 -1.40
C GLY A 4 1.63 23.80 -0.16
N GLU A 5 0.41 23.24 -0.22
CA GLU A 5 -0.19 22.46 0.88
C GLU A 5 0.53 21.12 1.15
N SER A 6 1.22 20.57 0.17
CA SER A 6 2.05 19.35 0.29
C SER A 6 3.54 19.67 0.39
N ALA A 7 3.90 20.83 0.95
CA ALA A 7 5.29 21.20 1.16
C ALA A 7 5.98 20.24 2.16
N SER A 8 7.28 20.06 1.97
CA SER A 8 8.16 19.46 2.98
C SER A 8 8.80 20.57 3.80
N MET A 9 8.72 20.48 5.13
CA MET A 9 9.24 21.49 6.04
C MET A 9 10.63 21.12 6.55
N THR A 10 11.51 22.11 6.53
CA THR A 10 12.86 22.05 7.09
C THR A 10 13.33 23.48 7.39
N PRO A 11 14.00 23.75 8.51
CA PRO A 11 14.36 22.82 9.58
C PRO A 11 13.18 22.48 10.51
N LEU A 12 13.38 21.56 11.46
CA LEU A 12 12.34 21.10 12.39
C LEU A 12 11.66 22.24 13.18
N GLU A 13 12.39 23.31 13.50
CA GLU A 13 11.88 24.49 14.19
C GLU A 13 10.74 25.17 13.42
N ASP A 14 10.80 25.19 12.07
CA ASP A 14 9.75 25.77 11.24
C ASP A 14 8.45 24.96 11.33
N LEU A 15 8.56 23.63 11.45
CA LEU A 15 7.40 22.75 11.65
C LEU A 15 6.71 23.07 12.98
N TYR A 16 7.49 23.17 14.06
CA TYR A 16 6.95 23.52 15.39
C TYR A 16 6.31 24.91 15.39
N SER A 17 6.95 25.89 14.75
CA SER A 17 6.38 27.25 14.59
C SER A 17 5.06 27.22 13.82
N LYS A 18 4.96 26.46 12.72
CA LYS A 18 3.73 26.31 11.93
C LYS A 18 2.55 25.81 12.77
N PHE A 19 2.80 24.91 13.72
CA PHE A 19 1.76 24.36 14.60
C PHE A 19 1.63 25.09 15.94
N ASN A 20 2.26 26.26 16.10
CA ASN A 20 2.26 27.07 17.33
C ASN A 20 2.72 26.29 18.57
N MET A 21 3.72 25.41 18.39
CA MET A 21 4.29 24.58 19.45
C MET A 21 5.56 25.23 20.02
N SER A 22 5.92 24.88 21.26
CA SER A 22 7.23 25.25 21.85
C SER A 22 8.38 24.65 21.03
N PRO A 23 9.58 25.26 21.00
CA PRO A 23 10.71 24.74 20.22
C PRO A 23 10.98 23.25 20.43
N PRO A 24 11.50 22.53 19.41
CA PRO A 24 11.77 21.11 19.50
C PRO A 24 12.70 20.77 20.67
N PRO A 25 12.48 19.63 21.36
CA PRO A 25 13.39 19.13 22.40
C PRO A 25 14.83 18.95 21.89
N THR A 26 15.82 19.07 22.79
CA THR A 26 17.25 19.03 22.44
C THR A 26 17.75 17.65 22.00
N ASP A 27 16.99 16.58 22.27
CA ASP A 27 17.29 15.20 21.87
C ASP A 27 16.78 14.84 20.46
N THR A 28 16.13 15.79 19.76
CA THR A 28 15.64 15.60 18.37
C THR A 28 16.73 15.67 17.30
N GLY A 29 17.99 15.91 17.69
CA GLY A 29 19.12 16.03 16.77
C GLY A 29 19.19 17.40 16.10
N ARG A 30 19.79 17.47 14.90
CA ARG A 30 19.94 18.73 14.16
C ARG A 30 18.68 19.02 13.37
N GLY A 31 18.06 20.19 13.57
CA GLY A 31 16.82 20.56 12.87
C GLY A 31 16.88 20.47 11.35
N ARG A 32 18.05 20.71 10.73
CA ARG A 32 18.26 20.63 9.27
C ARG A 32 18.28 19.22 8.69
N ASP A 33 18.45 18.20 9.54
CA ASP A 33 18.41 16.80 9.09
C ASP A 33 16.95 16.32 8.89
N TRP A 34 15.97 17.11 9.35
CA TRP A 34 14.54 16.83 9.20
C TRP A 34 14.00 17.41 7.89
N ASN A 35 13.25 16.58 7.16
CA ASN A 35 12.42 16.98 6.03
C ASN A 35 11.04 16.34 6.26
N VAL A 36 10.08 17.13 6.72
CA VAL A 36 8.76 16.64 7.14
C VAL A 36 7.69 17.06 6.14
N ASP A 37 7.21 16.10 5.36
CA ASP A 37 6.10 16.32 4.43
C ASP A 37 4.81 16.58 5.20
N LEU A 38 4.10 17.65 4.84
CA LEU A 38 2.79 17.96 5.42
C LEU A 38 1.71 16.96 4.99
N ILE A 39 1.88 16.34 3.81
CA ILE A 39 0.97 15.34 3.25
C ILE A 39 1.81 14.20 2.66
N PRO A 40 2.36 13.29 3.50
CA PRO A 40 3.18 12.19 3.01
C PRO A 40 2.31 11.19 2.23
N LYS A 41 2.80 10.78 1.05
CA LYS A 41 2.16 9.78 0.18
C LYS A 41 3.21 8.85 -0.41
N PHE A 42 2.91 7.56 -0.49
CA PHE A 42 3.75 6.60 -1.20
C PHE A 42 3.38 6.53 -2.68
N LEU A 43 4.36 6.13 -3.50
CA LEU A 43 4.15 5.83 -4.90
C LEU A 43 4.08 4.31 -5.08
N MET A 44 3.03 3.83 -5.75
CA MET A 44 3.00 2.45 -6.22
C MET A 44 4.12 2.24 -7.25
N ALA A 45 5.01 1.27 -7.00
CA ALA A 45 6.24 1.09 -7.79
C ALA A 45 5.98 0.92 -9.31
N ASN A 46 4.92 0.20 -9.69
CA ASN A 46 4.48 0.05 -11.09
C ASN A 46 3.22 0.89 -11.43
N GLY A 47 2.97 1.95 -10.66
CA GLY A 47 1.83 2.83 -10.83
C GLY A 47 1.99 3.83 -11.98
N LEU A 48 0.88 4.44 -12.40
CA LEU A 48 0.86 5.43 -13.50
C LEU A 48 1.75 6.65 -13.20
N LEU A 49 1.81 7.11 -11.96
CA LEU A 49 2.62 8.26 -11.57
C LEU A 49 4.12 7.99 -11.76
N VAL A 50 4.61 6.81 -11.36
CA VAL A 50 6.03 6.44 -11.57
C VAL A 50 6.34 6.35 -13.06
N LYS A 51 5.43 5.78 -13.87
CA LYS A 51 5.58 5.74 -15.33
C LYS A 51 5.66 7.15 -15.94
N LEU A 52 4.85 8.08 -15.45
CA LEU A 52 4.90 9.49 -15.86
C LEU A 52 6.24 10.14 -15.51
N LEU A 53 6.76 9.94 -14.29
CA LEU A 53 8.04 10.49 -13.85
C LEU A 53 9.22 9.96 -14.69
N ILE A 54 9.18 8.70 -15.09
CA ILE A 54 10.17 8.11 -16.00
C ILE A 54 10.08 8.77 -17.38
N HIS A 55 8.86 8.92 -17.91
CA HIS A 55 8.62 9.50 -19.23
C HIS A 55 9.12 10.95 -19.34
N THR A 56 8.96 11.75 -18.28
CA THR A 56 9.41 13.14 -18.24
C THR A 56 10.91 13.29 -17.93
N GLY A 57 11.59 12.19 -17.54
CA GLY A 57 13.01 12.20 -17.19
C GLY A 57 13.34 12.80 -15.82
N VAL A 58 12.33 13.12 -14.99
CA VAL A 58 12.50 13.70 -13.65
C VAL A 58 13.20 12.72 -12.69
N THR A 59 13.12 11.41 -12.95
CA THR A 59 13.83 10.38 -12.18
C THR A 59 15.35 10.53 -12.16
N ARG A 60 15.94 11.36 -13.03
CA ARG A 60 17.37 11.71 -12.97
C ARG A 60 17.76 12.55 -11.74
N TYR A 61 16.76 13.15 -11.08
CA TYR A 61 16.95 14.03 -9.92
C TYR A 61 16.34 13.46 -8.64
N LEU A 62 15.77 12.25 -8.69
CA LEU A 62 15.09 11.61 -7.58
C LEU A 62 15.64 10.21 -7.36
N GLU A 63 15.95 9.88 -6.12
CA GLU A 63 16.26 8.52 -5.71
C GLU A 63 15.06 7.95 -4.94
N PHE A 64 14.69 6.71 -5.26
CA PHE A 64 13.61 6.00 -4.59
C PHE A 64 14.16 4.91 -3.69
N LYS A 65 13.60 4.81 -2.49
CA LYS A 65 13.85 3.70 -1.56
C LYS A 65 12.56 2.93 -1.36
N CYS A 66 12.64 1.60 -1.43
CA CYS A 66 11.50 0.74 -1.12
C CYS A 66 11.10 0.88 0.35
N ILE A 67 9.79 0.94 0.61
CA ILE A 67 9.25 0.79 1.96
C ILE A 67 9.44 -0.67 2.43
N GLU A 68 9.65 -0.86 3.73
CA GLU A 68 9.95 -2.20 4.28
C GLU A 68 8.72 -3.09 4.41
N GLY A 69 7.53 -2.52 4.53
CA GLY A 69 6.30 -3.29 4.65
C GLY A 69 5.03 -2.46 4.58
N SER A 70 3.92 -3.15 4.32
CA SER A 70 2.56 -2.62 4.38
C SER A 70 1.78 -3.41 5.44
N TYR A 71 0.97 -2.70 6.23
CA TYR A 71 0.28 -3.26 7.38
C TYR A 71 -1.19 -2.83 7.40
N VAL A 72 -2.06 -3.71 7.88
CA VAL A 72 -3.49 -3.44 8.10
C VAL A 72 -3.83 -3.61 9.58
N TYR A 73 -4.74 -2.76 10.06
CA TYR A 73 -5.26 -2.83 11.42
C TYR A 73 -6.47 -3.76 11.48
N LYS A 74 -6.42 -4.78 12.33
CA LYS A 74 -7.52 -5.71 12.59
C LYS A 74 -7.52 -6.09 14.06
N ALA A 75 -8.69 -6.05 14.70
CA ALA A 75 -8.87 -6.47 16.10
C ALA A 75 -7.80 -5.91 17.07
N GLN A 76 -7.56 -4.60 17.02
CA GLN A 76 -6.59 -3.89 17.87
C GLN A 76 -5.11 -4.26 17.66
N LYS A 77 -4.79 -4.91 16.55
CA LYS A 77 -3.42 -5.28 16.20
C LYS A 77 -3.12 -4.90 14.76
N ILE A 78 -1.86 -4.58 14.50
CA ILE A 78 -1.34 -4.41 13.14
C ILE A 78 -0.82 -5.75 12.64
N HIS A 79 -1.11 -6.05 11.38
CA HIS A 79 -0.65 -7.26 10.71
C HIS A 79 -0.06 -6.91 9.37
N LYS A 80 1.01 -7.59 8.98
CA LYS A 80 1.59 -7.43 7.64
C LYS A 80 0.56 -7.87 6.60
N VAL A 81 0.33 -7.05 5.59
CA VAL A 81 -0.55 -7.38 4.45
C VAL A 81 0.18 -8.41 3.59
N PRO A 82 -0.38 -9.62 3.39
CA PRO A 82 0.24 -10.64 2.55
C PRO A 82 0.10 -10.26 1.07
N ALA A 83 1.22 -10.15 0.37
CA ALA A 83 1.23 -9.79 -1.06
C ALA A 83 1.52 -10.98 -1.99
N ASP A 84 1.93 -12.13 -1.45
CA ASP A 84 2.19 -13.35 -2.21
C ASP A 84 1.66 -14.62 -1.51
N GLU A 85 1.76 -15.76 -2.20
CA GLU A 85 1.29 -17.05 -1.70
C GLU A 85 1.98 -17.50 -0.40
N ARG A 86 3.28 -17.23 -0.25
CA ARG A 86 4.07 -17.65 0.92
C ARG A 86 3.66 -16.81 2.13
N GLU A 87 3.53 -15.50 1.94
CA GLU A 87 3.06 -14.58 2.96
C GLU A 87 1.63 -14.90 3.38
N ALA A 88 0.74 -15.20 2.43
CA ALA A 88 -0.64 -15.60 2.71
C ALA A 88 -0.71 -16.81 3.66
N LEU A 89 0.11 -17.84 3.42
CA LEU A 89 0.16 -19.03 4.29
C LEU A 89 0.75 -18.75 5.67
N SER A 90 1.69 -17.80 5.79
CA SER A 90 2.25 -17.39 7.08
C SER A 90 1.43 -16.35 7.86
N SER A 91 0.49 -15.67 7.19
CA SER A 91 -0.22 -14.50 7.76
C SER A 91 -0.99 -14.82 9.05
N SER A 92 -1.05 -13.90 10.01
CA SER A 92 -1.90 -14.06 11.19
C SER A 92 -3.30 -13.45 11.05
N LEU A 93 -3.63 -12.89 9.87
CA LEU A 93 -4.92 -12.24 9.60
C LEU A 93 -6.09 -13.22 9.44
N MET A 94 -5.77 -14.46 9.10
CA MET A 94 -6.72 -15.47 8.63
C MET A 94 -6.49 -16.80 9.34
N GLY A 95 -7.58 -17.55 9.56
CA GLY A 95 -7.51 -18.95 10.00
C GLY A 95 -6.93 -19.87 8.92
N LEU A 96 -6.54 -21.09 9.29
CA LEU A 96 -5.85 -22.04 8.40
C LEU A 96 -6.58 -22.30 7.06
N PHE A 97 -7.90 -22.45 7.10
CA PHE A 97 -8.71 -22.69 5.90
C PHE A 97 -8.86 -21.44 5.03
N GLU A 98 -9.04 -20.28 5.66
CA GLU A 98 -9.18 -19.00 4.96
C GLU A 98 -7.89 -18.65 4.21
N LYS A 99 -6.72 -18.90 4.81
CA LYS A 99 -5.42 -18.74 4.13
C LYS A 99 -5.32 -19.53 2.83
N ARG A 100 -5.84 -20.77 2.81
CA ARG A 100 -5.81 -21.61 1.60
C ARG A 100 -6.73 -21.04 0.52
N ARG A 101 -7.91 -20.53 0.90
CA ARG A 101 -8.83 -19.86 -0.02
C ARG A 101 -8.23 -18.57 -0.57
N PHE A 102 -7.65 -17.74 0.29
CA PHE A 102 -6.99 -16.51 -0.09
C PHE A 102 -5.77 -16.75 -0.99
N ARG A 103 -4.93 -17.76 -0.69
CA ARG A 103 -3.87 -18.19 -1.60
C ARG A 103 -4.42 -18.53 -2.98
N ASN A 104 -5.53 -19.30 -3.06
CA ASN A 104 -6.12 -19.67 -4.34
C ASN A 104 -6.65 -18.45 -5.12
N LEU A 105 -7.17 -17.43 -4.42
CA LEU A 105 -7.49 -16.14 -5.02
C LEU A 105 -6.24 -15.49 -5.62
N LEU A 106 -5.14 -15.36 -4.85
CA LEU A 106 -3.91 -14.72 -5.32
C LEU A 106 -3.32 -15.43 -6.56
N VAL A 107 -3.31 -16.76 -6.55
CA VAL A 107 -2.88 -17.57 -7.71
C VAL A 107 -3.77 -17.26 -8.92
N TRP A 108 -5.08 -17.22 -8.74
CA TRP A 108 -6.00 -16.88 -9.84
C TRP A 108 -5.79 -15.45 -10.37
N ILE A 109 -5.60 -14.45 -9.50
CA ILE A 109 -5.32 -13.07 -9.91
C ILE A 109 -4.03 -13.01 -10.73
N ASN A 110 -2.98 -13.71 -10.28
CA ASN A 110 -1.70 -13.73 -10.96
C ASN A 110 -1.76 -14.42 -12.34
N ASP A 111 -2.58 -15.46 -12.46
CA ASP A 111 -2.73 -16.25 -13.69
C ASP A 111 -3.83 -15.71 -14.62
N TYR A 112 -4.54 -14.65 -14.24
CA TYR A 112 -5.68 -14.14 -15.00
C TYR A 112 -5.22 -13.40 -16.27
N ASP A 113 -5.63 -13.89 -17.45
CA ASP A 113 -5.49 -13.19 -18.72
C ASP A 113 -6.87 -12.89 -19.31
N GLU A 114 -7.22 -11.61 -19.44
CA GLU A 114 -8.48 -11.15 -20.04
C GLU A 114 -8.67 -11.63 -21.50
N LYS A 115 -7.62 -12.09 -22.17
CA LYS A 115 -7.67 -12.60 -23.54
C LYS A 115 -7.81 -14.12 -23.62
N ASP A 116 -7.63 -14.85 -22.51
CA ASP A 116 -7.76 -16.31 -22.46
C ASP A 116 -8.90 -16.73 -21.51
N PRO A 117 -10.09 -17.07 -22.05
CA PRO A 117 -11.22 -17.54 -21.24
C PRO A 117 -10.93 -18.74 -20.32
N LYS A 118 -9.86 -19.50 -20.58
CA LYS A 118 -9.47 -20.63 -19.71
C LYS A 118 -8.98 -20.19 -18.35
N THR A 119 -8.48 -18.97 -18.21
CA THR A 119 -7.97 -18.45 -16.92
C THR A 119 -9.08 -17.93 -16.01
N TYR A 120 -10.29 -17.74 -16.54
CA TYR A 120 -11.38 -17.06 -15.83
C TYR A 120 -11.85 -17.79 -14.58
N LYS A 121 -11.83 -19.14 -14.56
CA LYS A 121 -12.36 -19.99 -13.48
C LYS A 121 -13.80 -19.59 -13.08
N ASP A 122 -14.67 -19.46 -14.09
CA ASP A 122 -16.07 -19.02 -13.98
C ASP A 122 -16.27 -17.54 -13.57
N VAL A 123 -15.22 -16.71 -13.67
CA VAL A 123 -15.27 -15.26 -13.40
C VAL A 123 -14.83 -14.49 -14.67
N PRO A 124 -15.72 -14.34 -15.67
CA PRO A 124 -15.40 -13.61 -16.90
C PRO A 124 -15.16 -12.10 -16.67
N PRO A 125 -14.53 -11.39 -17.63
CA PRO A 125 -14.40 -9.95 -17.60
C PRO A 125 -15.77 -9.29 -17.40
N ASN A 126 -15.82 -8.26 -16.56
CA ASN A 126 -17.03 -7.56 -16.09
C ASN A 126 -17.82 -8.23 -14.95
N THR A 127 -17.35 -9.37 -14.42
CA THR A 127 -17.93 -9.91 -13.17
C THR A 127 -17.64 -8.96 -12.01
N ARG A 128 -18.63 -8.70 -11.14
CA ARG A 128 -18.41 -7.88 -9.95
C ARG A 128 -17.45 -8.60 -9.00
N MET A 129 -16.50 -7.88 -8.42
CA MET A 129 -15.48 -8.49 -7.55
C MET A 129 -16.09 -9.20 -6.32
N ILE A 130 -17.24 -8.73 -5.83
CA ILE A 130 -17.97 -9.41 -4.75
C ILE A 130 -18.39 -10.84 -5.11
N ASP A 131 -18.72 -11.10 -6.38
CA ASP A 131 -19.12 -12.43 -6.83
C ASP A 131 -17.89 -13.32 -7.08
N ALA A 132 -16.77 -12.73 -7.48
CA ALA A 132 -15.47 -13.41 -7.48
C ALA A 132 -15.08 -13.84 -6.05
N PHE A 133 -15.17 -12.94 -5.06
CA PHE A 133 -14.88 -13.29 -3.66
C PHE A 133 -15.75 -14.43 -3.12
N LYS A 134 -17.05 -14.42 -3.44
CA LYS A 134 -17.95 -15.54 -3.12
C LYS A 134 -17.52 -16.85 -3.78
N LYS A 135 -17.08 -16.82 -5.05
CA LYS A 135 -16.56 -17.99 -5.77
C LYS A 135 -15.33 -18.59 -5.08
N PHE A 136 -14.45 -17.75 -4.55
CA PHE A 136 -13.29 -18.19 -3.75
C PHE A 136 -13.63 -18.50 -2.29
N GLY A 137 -14.86 -18.19 -1.85
CA GLY A 137 -15.37 -18.48 -0.52
C GLY A 137 -14.71 -17.65 0.59
N LEU A 138 -14.30 -16.43 0.27
CA LEU A 138 -13.64 -15.55 1.25
C LEU A 138 -14.64 -14.96 2.25
N ASP A 139 -14.19 -14.80 3.49
CA ASP A 139 -14.96 -14.11 4.53
C ASP A 139 -14.88 -12.58 4.40
N GLN A 140 -15.77 -11.88 5.10
CA GLN A 140 -15.86 -10.42 5.01
C GLN A 140 -14.56 -9.73 5.43
N ASP A 141 -13.92 -10.20 6.50
CA ASP A 141 -12.65 -9.62 6.95
C ASP A 141 -11.55 -9.73 5.88
N THR A 142 -11.52 -10.85 5.17
CA THR A 142 -10.54 -11.10 4.10
C THR A 142 -10.82 -10.24 2.88
N ILE A 143 -12.10 -10.07 2.54
CA ILE A 143 -12.55 -9.14 1.50
C ILE A 143 -12.14 -7.71 1.86
N ASP A 144 -12.34 -7.29 3.11
CA ASP A 144 -12.06 -5.93 3.56
C ASP A 144 -10.58 -5.57 3.41
N PHE A 145 -9.66 -6.40 3.92
CA PHE A 145 -8.23 -6.08 3.77
C PHE A 145 -7.76 -6.22 2.31
N THR A 146 -8.36 -7.13 1.54
CA THR A 146 -8.01 -7.28 0.11
C THR A 146 -8.42 -6.04 -0.68
N GLY A 147 -9.62 -5.51 -0.43
CA GLY A 147 -10.06 -4.25 -1.05
C GLY A 147 -9.22 -3.08 -0.58
N HIS A 148 -9.16 -2.83 0.73
CA HIS A 148 -8.59 -1.59 1.26
C HIS A 148 -7.05 -1.54 1.29
N ALA A 149 -6.37 -2.68 1.44
CA ALA A 149 -4.93 -2.72 1.65
C ALA A 149 -4.12 -3.30 0.48
N LEU A 150 -4.77 -4.04 -0.43
CA LEU A 150 -4.14 -4.54 -1.66
C LEU A 150 -4.62 -3.78 -2.90
N ALA A 151 -5.93 -3.59 -3.07
CA ALA A 151 -6.48 -2.85 -4.22
C ALA A 151 -6.39 -1.32 -4.06
N LEU A 152 -6.29 -0.83 -2.82
CA LEU A 152 -6.28 0.60 -2.42
C LEU A 152 -7.57 1.33 -2.82
#